data_AF-A0A081FW76-F1
#
_entry.id   AF-A0A081FW76-F1
#
_cell.length_a   1.000
_cell.length_b   1.000
_cell.length_c   1.000
_cell.angle_alpha   90.00
_cell.angle_beta   90.00
_cell.angle_gamma   90.00
#
_symmetry.space_group_name_H-M   'P 1'
#
loop_
_entity.id
_entity.type
_entity.pdbx_description
1 polymer ?
#
loop_
_entity_poly.entity_id
_entity_poly.type
_entity_poly.pdbx_seq_one_letter_code
_entity_poly.pdbx_strand_id
1 'polypeptide(L)' 'MSIVYLLIPIAIILASIAVWAFFWSVNSGQYDDLESPAHSILYDDDEDLIPQDAKAKPDEKPSQDSNANTHD' A
#
# COMPACT_ATOMS: atom_id res chain seq x y z
N MET A 1 41.32 28.74 -20.49
CA MET A 1 39.98 28.34 -20.98
C MET A 1 39.95 26.84 -21.31
N SER A 2 40.24 25.98 -20.33
CA SER A 2 40.40 24.53 -20.53
C SER A 2 39.55 23.71 -19.55
N ILE A 3 39.30 24.25 -18.35
CA ILE A 3 38.46 23.61 -17.34
C ILE A 3 37.02 23.37 -17.80
N VAL A 4 36.51 24.18 -18.72
CA VAL A 4 35.16 24.03 -19.30
C VAL A 4 35.00 22.66 -19.98
N TYR A 5 36.04 22.14 -20.61
CA TYR A 5 36.03 20.81 -21.24
C TYR A 5 35.97 19.67 -20.21
N LEU A 6 36.37 19.92 -18.96
CA LEU A 6 36.23 18.97 -17.85
C LEU A 6 34.83 19.09 -17.20
N LEU A 7 34.34 20.32 -17.02
CA LEU A 7 33.08 20.59 -16.32
C LEU A 7 31.85 20.16 -17.11
N ILE A 8 31.85 20.33 -18.44
CA ILE A 8 30.71 19.94 -19.28
C ILE A 8 30.40 18.44 -19.17
N PRO A 9 31.36 17.51 -19.35
CA PRO A 9 31.11 16.08 -19.18
C PRO A 9 30.65 15.72 -17.76
N ILE A 10 31.27 16.30 -16.73
CA ILE A 10 30.89 16.07 -15.33
C ILE A 10 29.43 16.49 -15.09
N ALA A 11 29.04 17.67 -15.58
CA ALA A 11 27.67 18.16 -15.45
C ALA A 11 26.67 17.24 -16.15
N ILE A 12 26.99 16.75 -17.36
CA ILE A 12 26.14 15.80 -18.09
C ILE A 12 25.97 14.48 -17.32
N ILE A 13 27.06 13.95 -16.75
CA ILE A 13 27.01 12.72 -15.93
C ILE A 13 26.12 12.93 -14.70
N LEU A 14 26.33 14.03 -13.96
CA LEU A 14 25.54 14.33 -12.77
C LEU A 14 24.06 14.55 -13.09
N ALA A 15 23.74 15.26 -14.17
CA ALA A 15 22.37 15.44 -14.65
C ALA A 15 21.74 14.09 -15.04
N SER A 16 22.48 13.23 -15.73
CA SER A 16 22.00 11.89 -16.12
C SER A 16 21.69 11.02 -14.90
N ILE A 17 22.56 11.04 -13.88
CA ILE A 17 22.34 10.32 -12.62
C ILE A 17 21.10 10.85 -11.91
N ALA A 18 20.94 12.18 -11.83
CA ALA A 18 19.78 12.80 -11.18
C ALA A 18 18.47 12.41 -11.88
N VAL A 19 18.44 12.46 -13.22
CA VAL A 19 17.27 12.05 -14.01
C VAL A 19 16.97 10.55 -13.83
N TRP A 20 18.00 9.70 -13.86
CA TRP A 20 17.84 8.27 -13.63
C TRP A 20 17.29 7.96 -12.23
N ALA A 21 17.83 8.60 -11.19
CA ALA A 21 17.36 8.45 -9.82
C ALA A 21 15.93 8.96 -9.63
N PHE A 22 15.56 10.05 -10.30
CA PHE A 22 14.19 10.56 -10.31
C PHE A 22 13.20 9.54 -10.90
N PHE A 23 13.48 9.00 -12.09
CA PHE A 23 12.63 7.98 -12.70
C PHE A 23 12.56 6.70 -11.87
N TRP A 24 13.67 6.27 -11.27
CA TRP A 24 13.68 5.15 -10.35
C TRP A 24 12.77 5.41 -9.14
N SER A 25 12.88 6.57 -8.50
CA SER A 25 12.04 6.95 -7.35
C SER A 25 10.55 7.00 -7.70
N VAL A 26 10.18 7.49 -8.89
CA VAL A 26 8.80 7.52 -9.36
C VAL A 26 8.26 6.10 -9.59
N ASN A 27 9.06 5.23 -10.22
CA ASN A 27 8.66 3.85 -10.47
C ASN A 27 8.66 2.98 -9.20
N SER A 28 9.44 3.34 -8.17
CA SER A 28 9.49 2.61 -6.89
C SER A 28 8.23 2.74 -6.03
N GLY A 29 7.17 3.39 -6.51
CA GLY A 29 5.86 3.31 -5.87
C GLY A 29 5.79 3.95 -4.48
N GLN A 30 6.72 4.83 -4.11
CA GLN A 30 6.74 5.50 -2.79
C GLN A 30 5.52 6.39 -2.52
N TYR A 31 4.60 6.51 -3.47
CA TYR A 31 3.33 7.23 -3.33
C TYR A 31 2.15 6.31 -2.96
N ASP A 32 2.32 4.99 -3.02
CA ASP A 32 1.26 4.01 -2.76
C ASP A 32 0.97 3.83 -1.25
N ASP A 33 1.93 4.20 -0.39
CA ASP A 33 1.81 4.08 1.08
C ASP A 33 1.39 5.41 1.77
N LEU A 34 0.96 6.42 1.00
CA LEU A 34 0.38 7.65 1.55
C LEU A 34 -1.11 7.50 1.90
N GLU A 35 -1.75 6.43 1.45
CA GLU A 35 -3.18 6.18 1.68
C GLU A 35 -3.45 5.44 3.01
N SER A 36 -2.43 4.80 3.58
CA SER A 36 -2.53 3.99 4.81
C SER A 36 -2.66 4.81 6.12
N PRO A 37 -1.95 5.94 6.34
CA PRO A 37 -1.99 6.63 7.65
C PRO A 37 -3.28 7.41 7.93
N ALA A 38 -4.07 7.74 6.89
CA ALA A 38 -5.26 8.57 7.05
C ALA A 38 -6.43 7.84 7.71
N HIS A 39 -6.49 6.51 7.57
CA HIS A 39 -7.56 5.69 8.13
C HIS A 39 -7.26 5.17 9.54
N SER A 40 -6.00 5.11 9.98
CA SER A 40 -5.68 4.63 11.33
C SER A 40 -6.05 5.67 12.40
N ILE A 41 -5.81 6.96 12.14
CA ILE A 41 -6.07 8.02 13.13
C ILE A 41 -7.54 8.20 13.51
N LEU A 42 -8.48 7.74 12.67
CA LEU A 42 -9.93 7.86 12.91
C LEU A 42 -10.55 6.59 13.51
N TYR A 43 -9.85 5.46 13.48
CA TYR A 43 -10.39 4.16 13.90
C TYR A 43 -9.56 3.44 14.98
N ASP A 44 -8.29 3.84 15.22
CA ASP A 44 -7.43 3.22 16.24
C ASP A 44 -7.93 3.47 17.68
N ASP A 45 -8.62 4.58 17.93
CA ASP A 45 -9.13 4.94 19.27
C ASP A 45 -10.46 4.27 19.62
N ASP A 46 -11.18 3.72 18.64
CA ASP A 46 -12.54 3.18 18.81
C ASP A 46 -12.57 1.66 18.96
N GLU A 47 -11.51 0.92 18.55
CA GLU A 47 -11.48 -0.55 18.62
C GLU A 47 -11.55 -1.09 20.06
N ASP A 48 -10.95 -0.38 21.01
CA ASP A 48 -10.95 -0.72 22.43
C ASP A 48 -12.26 -0.32 23.15
N LEU A 49 -13.09 0.51 22.49
CA LEU A 49 -14.37 0.97 23.01
C LEU A 49 -15.55 0.10 22.56
N ILE A 50 -15.34 -0.81 21.59
CA ILE A 50 -16.39 -1.75 21.14
C ILE A 50 -16.57 -2.86 22.20
N PRO A 51 -17.73 -2.94 22.89
CA PRO A 51 -18.00 -4.03 23.81
C PRO A 51 -17.86 -5.38 23.08
N GLN A 52 -17.26 -6.38 23.72
CA GLN A 52 -17.03 -7.71 23.13
C GLN A 52 -18.33 -8.38 22.63
N ASP A 53 -19.46 -7.95 23.17
CA ASP A 53 -20.80 -8.42 22.86
C ASP A 53 -21.34 -7.84 21.53
N ALA A 54 -20.74 -6.74 21.04
CA ALA A 54 -21.10 -6.06 19.80
C ALA A 54 -20.21 -6.46 18.61
N LYS A 55 -19.11 -7.19 18.84
CA LYS A 55 -18.34 -7.82 17.77
C LYS A 55 -19.18 -8.98 17.22
N ALA A 56 -19.94 -8.70 16.15
CA ALA A 56 -20.67 -9.72 15.41
C ALA A 56 -19.69 -10.85 15.05
N LYS A 57 -19.94 -12.03 15.61
CA LYS A 57 -19.19 -13.25 15.27
C LYS A 57 -19.24 -13.40 13.74
N PRO A 58 -18.11 -13.67 13.07
CA PRO A 58 -18.16 -13.99 11.65
C PRO A 58 -19.11 -15.16 11.46
N ASP A 59 -20.22 -14.89 10.78
CA ASP A 59 -21.27 -15.85 10.51
C ASP A 59 -20.67 -17.13 9.91
N GLU A 60 -20.98 -18.22 10.58
CA GLU A 60 -20.95 -19.57 10.08
C GLU A 60 -21.67 -19.58 8.73
N LYS A 61 -20.92 -19.81 7.64
CA LYS A 61 -21.47 -19.90 6.28
C LYS A 61 -22.64 -20.89 6.27
N PRO A 62 -23.81 -20.55 5.70
CA PRO A 62 -24.88 -21.51 5.55
C PRO A 62 -24.52 -22.44 4.40
N SER A 63 -23.94 -23.59 4.70
CA SER A 63 -23.91 -24.72 3.77
C SER A 63 -25.30 -25.36 3.74
N GLN A 64 -26.22 -24.73 3.02
CA GLN A 64 -27.36 -25.43 2.43
C GLN A 64 -26.82 -26.26 1.26
N ASP A 65 -26.71 -27.58 1.46
CA ASP A 65 -26.92 -28.50 0.35
C ASP A 65 -28.02 -29.48 0.75
N SER A 66 -29.17 -29.21 0.16
CA SER A 66 -30.36 -30.05 0.21
C SER A 66 -30.11 -31.31 -0.61
N ASN A 67 -30.12 -32.47 0.05
CA ASN A 67 -30.66 -33.65 -0.60
C ASN A 67 -31.53 -34.42 0.39
N ALA A 68 -32.83 -34.18 0.27
CA ALA A 68 -33.85 -35.05 0.78
C ALA A 68 -33.80 -36.37 0.02
N ASN A 69 -33.56 -37.47 0.72
CA ASN A 69 -34.28 -38.69 0.41
C ASN A 69 -34.67 -39.39 1.71
N THR A 70 -35.98 -39.39 1.91
CA THR A 70 -36.74 -40.07 2.94
C THR A 70 -36.89 -41.55 2.58
N HIS A 71 -37.15 -42.34 3.61
CA HIS A 71 -37.93 -43.59 3.66
C HIS A 71 -37.20 -44.93 3.59
N ASP A 72 -37.37 -45.62 4.73
CA ASP A 72 -37.49 -47.06 4.99
C ASP A 72 -36.25 -47.97 4.97
#